data_AF-A0A2E4Y9Y1-F1
#
_entry.id   AF-A0A2E4Y9Y1-F1
#
_cell.length_a   1.000
_cell.length_b   1.000
_cell.length_c   1.000
_cell.angle_alpha   90.00
_cell.angle_beta   90.00
_cell.angle_gamma   90.00
#
_symmetry.space_group_name_H-M   'P 1'
#
loop_
_entity.id
_entity.type
_entity.pdbx_description
1 polymer ?
#
loop_
_entity_poly.entity_id
_entity_poly.type
_entity_poly.pdbx_seq_one_letter_code
_entity_poly.pdbx_strand_id
1 'polypeptide(L)'
;MASNRSVAALVAVRERVARHVSVPVSDAEALKIGFTCATVESDALLELSHSRVVRAEASANAHTLAVSPSEMDALLSDDGLTNARRFALTTELACDEADPERQRQLDGIKRALKLTLMEKAQRELWDSNPRVRARVALAILRKDCHVQCLKHALGEVLGSDLRLIEDLRCTTEDLGIDIMNAAALISTVCSQIVS
;
A
#
# COMPACT_ATOMS: atom_id res chain seq x y z
N MET A 1 12.84 16.13 9.11
CA MET A 1 11.57 16.85 8.86
C MET A 1 10.85 16.08 7.76
N ALA A 2 9.56 15.79 7.91
CA ALA A 2 8.78 15.18 6.84
C ALA A 2 8.73 16.13 5.63
N SER A 3 8.85 15.61 4.41
CA SER A 3 8.78 16.42 3.18
C SER A 3 7.47 17.20 3.09
N ASN A 4 7.50 18.41 2.55
CA ASN A 4 6.28 19.21 2.29
C ASN A 4 5.24 18.44 1.45
N ARG A 5 5.67 17.47 0.64
CA ARG A 5 4.78 16.60 -0.14
C ARG A 5 4.02 15.59 0.71
N SER A 6 4.66 14.96 1.70
CA SER A 6 4.01 13.97 2.55
C SER A 6 2.97 14.62 3.46
N VAL A 7 3.28 15.82 3.99
CA VAL A 7 2.33 16.63 4.75
C VAL A 7 1.13 17.04 3.89
N ALA A 8 1.36 17.53 2.66
CA ALA A 8 0.28 17.90 1.75
C ALA A 8 -0.60 16.70 1.38
N ALA A 9 -0.02 15.53 1.12
CA ALA A 9 -0.75 14.30 0.84
C ALA A 9 -1.62 13.86 2.04
N LEU A 10 -1.07 13.91 3.25
CA LEU A 10 -1.82 13.57 4.46
C LEU A 10 -3.03 14.50 4.67
N VAL A 11 -2.82 15.82 4.52
CA VAL A 11 -3.89 16.82 4.63
C VAL A 11 -4.97 16.57 3.58
N ALA A 12 -4.58 16.31 2.32
CA ALA A 12 -5.52 16.03 1.24
C ALA A 12 -6.37 14.77 1.51
N VAL A 13 -5.76 13.68 1.98
CA VAL A 13 -6.47 12.45 2.35
C VAL A 13 -7.45 12.72 3.49
N ARG A 14 -7.00 13.42 4.55
CA ARG A 14 -7.84 13.76 5.70
C ARG A 14 -9.06 14.58 5.32
N GLU A 15 -8.86 15.64 4.55
CA GLU A 15 -9.96 16.51 4.09
C GLU A 15 -10.92 15.78 3.16
N ARG A 16 -10.42 14.82 2.38
CA ARG A 16 -11.24 13.97 1.53
C ARG A 16 -12.08 13.01 2.36
N VAL A 17 -11.50 12.34 3.35
CA VAL A 17 -12.25 11.46 4.25
C VAL A 17 -13.30 12.23 5.05
N ALA A 18 -12.95 13.38 5.62
CA ALA A 18 -13.87 14.21 6.41
C ALA A 18 -15.09 14.74 5.62
N ARG A 19 -15.01 14.80 4.28
CA ARG A 19 -16.12 15.21 3.42
C ARG A 19 -17.12 14.09 3.13
N HIS A 20 -16.70 12.83 3.26
CA HIS A 20 -17.48 11.67 2.83
C HIS A 20 -17.81 10.70 3.97
N VAL A 21 -17.11 10.81 5.10
CA VAL A 21 -17.36 10.05 6.34
C VAL A 21 -17.86 11.02 7.40
N SER A 22 -19.06 10.77 7.92
CA SER A 22 -19.74 11.66 8.86
C SER A 22 -19.17 11.61 10.28
N VAL A 23 -18.55 10.49 10.63
CA VAL A 23 -17.91 10.29 11.93
C VAL A 23 -16.50 10.90 11.91
N PRO A 24 -16.13 11.73 12.90
CA PRO A 24 -14.76 12.20 13.05
C PRO A 24 -13.80 11.02 13.21
N VAL A 25 -12.77 10.97 12.37
CA VAL A 25 -11.72 9.94 12.39
C VAL A 25 -10.35 10.58 12.60
N SER A 26 -9.41 9.82 13.16
CA SER A 26 -8.02 10.27 13.32
C SER A 26 -7.29 10.27 11.96
N ASP A 27 -6.15 10.96 11.88
CA ASP A 27 -5.30 10.97 10.68
C ASP A 27 -4.88 9.54 10.26
N ALA A 28 -4.55 8.68 11.24
CA ALA A 28 -4.17 7.29 10.97
C ALA A 28 -5.33 6.49 10.39
N GLU A 29 -6.54 6.72 10.89
CA GLU A 29 -7.74 6.05 10.40
C GLU A 29 -8.17 6.57 9.02
N ALA A 30 -8.04 7.88 8.77
CA ALA A 30 -8.26 8.46 7.46
C ALA A 30 -7.31 7.85 6.40
N LEU A 31 -6.04 7.64 6.75
CA LEU A 31 -5.10 6.93 5.88
C LEU A 31 -5.53 5.49 5.65
N LYS A 32 -5.89 4.73 6.70
CA LYS A 32 -6.35 3.35 6.56
C LYS A 32 -7.55 3.25 5.62
N ILE A 33 -8.56 4.10 5.80
CA ILE A 33 -9.72 4.17 4.90
C ILE A 33 -9.26 4.42 3.46
N GLY A 34 -8.39 5.42 3.23
CA GLY A 34 -7.90 5.76 1.90
C GLY A 34 -7.08 4.65 1.24
N PHE A 35 -6.21 3.97 1.98
CA PHE A 35 -5.45 2.82 1.48
C PHE A 35 -6.35 1.64 1.18
N THR A 36 -7.25 1.28 2.10
CA THR A 36 -8.22 0.20 1.90
C THR A 36 -9.14 0.46 0.70
N CYS A 37 -9.63 1.69 0.53
CA CYS A 37 -10.47 2.02 -0.62
C CYS A 37 -9.72 1.93 -1.96
N ALA A 38 -8.39 1.95 -1.95
CA ALA A 38 -7.56 1.80 -3.14
C ALA A 38 -7.26 0.33 -3.50
N THR A 39 -7.54 -0.63 -2.62
CA THR A 39 -7.24 -2.04 -2.85
C THR A 39 -8.37 -2.79 -3.54
N VAL A 40 -8.03 -3.93 -4.15
CA VAL A 40 -8.98 -5.01 -4.42
C VAL A 40 -9.60 -5.47 -3.10
N GLU A 41 -10.84 -5.96 -3.14
CA GLU A 41 -11.62 -6.36 -1.95
C GLU A 41 -11.76 -5.28 -0.87
N SER A 42 -11.84 -4.00 -1.28
CA SER A 42 -12.02 -2.87 -0.36
C SER A 42 -13.18 -3.06 0.62
N ASP A 43 -14.31 -3.64 0.18
CA ASP A 43 -15.49 -3.85 1.03
C ASP A 43 -15.22 -4.83 2.18
N ALA A 44 -14.52 -5.93 1.90
CA ALA A 44 -14.20 -6.94 2.90
C ALA A 44 -13.16 -6.41 3.92
N LEU A 45 -12.18 -5.66 3.45
CA LEU A 45 -11.21 -4.97 4.31
C LEU A 45 -11.84 -3.87 5.17
N LEU A 46 -12.80 -3.11 4.63
CA LEU A 46 -13.58 -2.13 5.39
C LEU A 46 -14.47 -2.80 6.43
N GLU A 47 -15.07 -3.94 6.10
CA GLU A 47 -15.84 -4.77 7.05
C GLU A 47 -15.00 -5.29 8.20
N LEU A 48 -13.78 -5.73 7.93
CA LEU A 48 -12.87 -6.20 8.97
C LEU A 48 -12.43 -5.07 9.92
N SER A 49 -12.19 -3.87 9.38
CA SER A 49 -11.39 -2.85 10.08
C SER A 49 -12.20 -1.69 10.67
N HIS A 50 -13.45 -1.47 10.26
CA HIS A 50 -14.20 -0.27 10.61
C HIS A 50 -15.62 -0.54 11.12
N SER A 51 -16.15 0.42 11.88
CA SER A 51 -17.55 0.38 12.33
C SER A 51 -18.53 0.39 11.15
N ARG A 52 -19.75 -0.12 11.38
CA ARG A 52 -20.80 -0.23 10.35
C ARG A 52 -21.08 1.08 9.62
N VAL A 53 -21.09 2.22 10.32
CA VAL A 53 -21.37 3.53 9.74
C VAL A 53 -20.24 3.96 8.81
N VAL A 54 -19.01 3.97 9.33
CA VAL A 54 -17.81 4.32 8.55
C VAL A 54 -17.65 3.41 7.34
N ARG A 55 -17.86 2.10 7.51
CA ARG A 55 -17.83 1.12 6.41
C ARG A 55 -18.84 1.46 5.32
N ALA A 56 -20.10 1.69 5.68
CA ALA A 56 -21.16 1.96 4.70
C ALA A 56 -20.86 3.23 3.88
N GLU A 57 -20.41 4.30 4.56
CA GLU A 57 -20.05 5.57 3.92
C GLU A 57 -18.78 5.43 3.07
N ALA A 58 -17.77 4.73 3.57
CA ALA A 58 -16.52 4.50 2.86
C ALA A 58 -16.72 3.65 1.60
N SER A 59 -17.45 2.53 1.70
CA SER A 59 -17.81 1.69 0.54
C SER A 59 -18.59 2.47 -0.52
N ALA A 60 -19.56 3.30 -0.09
CA ALA A 60 -20.34 4.13 -1.02
C ALA A 60 -19.48 5.17 -1.76
N ASN A 61 -18.33 5.56 -1.19
CA ASN A 61 -17.44 6.59 -1.74
C ASN A 61 -16.04 6.04 -2.06
N ALA A 62 -15.86 4.72 -2.21
CA ALA A 62 -14.55 4.08 -2.23
C ALA A 62 -13.62 4.66 -3.32
N HIS A 63 -14.12 4.82 -4.54
CA HIS A 63 -13.33 5.43 -5.63
C HIS A 63 -12.85 6.84 -5.29
N THR A 64 -13.69 7.66 -4.64
CA THR A 64 -13.32 9.02 -4.26
C THR A 64 -12.32 9.02 -3.10
N LEU A 65 -12.47 8.11 -2.14
CA LEU A 65 -11.63 8.05 -0.95
C LEU A 65 -10.25 7.43 -1.21
N ALA A 66 -10.15 6.55 -2.21
CA ALA A 66 -8.93 5.85 -2.58
C ALA A 66 -7.71 6.79 -2.69
N VAL A 67 -6.62 6.44 -2.02
CA VAL A 67 -5.34 7.15 -2.17
C VAL A 67 -4.82 7.00 -3.59
N SER A 68 -4.42 8.13 -4.19
CA SER A 68 -3.86 8.15 -5.53
C SER A 68 -2.41 7.62 -5.56
N PRO A 69 -1.88 7.22 -6.73
CA PRO A 69 -0.48 6.79 -6.85
C PRO A 69 0.55 7.81 -6.38
N SER A 70 0.28 9.10 -6.63
CA SER A 70 1.14 10.20 -6.19
C SER A 70 1.06 10.44 -4.67
N GLU A 71 -0.12 10.30 -4.07
CA GLU A 71 -0.27 10.39 -2.62
C GLU A 71 0.44 9.22 -1.94
N MET A 72 0.26 8.00 -2.45
CA MET A 72 0.96 6.81 -1.94
C MET A 72 2.48 6.97 -2.02
N ASP A 73 3.02 7.48 -3.14
CA ASP A 73 4.46 7.76 -3.25
C ASP A 73 4.90 8.85 -2.28
N ALA A 74 4.18 9.97 -2.20
CA ALA A 74 4.50 11.06 -1.27
C ALA A 74 4.52 10.59 0.19
N LEU A 75 3.57 9.72 0.58
CA LEU A 75 3.44 9.20 1.94
C LEU A 75 4.48 8.14 2.28
N LEU A 76 4.92 7.32 1.30
CA LEU A 76 5.79 6.16 1.52
C LEU A 76 7.24 6.34 1.03
N SER A 77 7.54 7.46 0.37
CA SER A 77 8.90 7.81 -0.03
C SER A 77 9.82 8.03 1.17
N ASP A 78 11.11 7.79 0.97
CA ASP A 78 12.13 7.96 2.01
C ASP A 78 12.17 9.40 2.54
N ASP A 79 11.92 10.38 1.68
CA ASP A 79 11.87 11.80 2.03
C ASP A 79 10.64 12.17 2.87
N GLY A 80 9.59 11.34 2.84
CA GLY A 80 8.36 11.56 3.58
C GLY A 80 8.47 11.29 5.07
N LEU A 81 9.45 10.48 5.50
CA LEU A 81 9.58 9.98 6.87
C LEU A 81 10.83 10.52 7.58
N THR A 82 10.72 10.75 8.89
CA THR A 82 11.91 11.01 9.73
C THR A 82 12.76 9.75 9.85
N ASN A 83 14.05 9.89 10.17
CA ASN A 83 14.93 8.73 10.32
C ASN A 83 14.42 7.73 11.37
N ALA A 84 13.86 8.21 12.48
CA ALA A 84 13.29 7.37 13.53
C ALA A 84 12.07 6.57 13.03
N ARG A 85 11.12 7.23 12.36
CA ARG A 85 9.95 6.58 11.75
C ARG A 85 10.35 5.59 10.66
N ARG A 86 11.33 5.96 9.83
CA ARG A 86 11.87 5.08 8.78
C ARG A 86 12.47 3.81 9.38
N PHE A 87 13.22 3.94 10.45
CA PHE A 87 13.78 2.79 11.17
C PHE A 87 12.67 1.91 11.76
N ALA A 88 11.72 2.51 12.51
CA ALA A 88 10.60 1.78 13.11
C ALA A 88 9.78 1.02 12.05
N LEU A 89 9.38 1.69 10.96
CA LEU A 89 8.66 1.07 9.85
C LEU A 89 9.45 -0.08 9.21
N THR A 90 10.77 0.10 9.03
CA THR A 90 11.61 -0.95 8.45
C THR A 90 11.67 -2.17 9.36
N THR A 91 11.77 -1.97 10.68
CA THR A 91 11.77 -3.05 11.67
C THR A 91 10.42 -3.77 11.72
N GLU A 92 9.31 -3.04 11.79
CA GLU A 92 7.97 -3.63 11.83
C GLU A 92 7.68 -4.44 10.56
N LEU A 93 7.98 -3.89 9.38
CA LEU A 93 7.80 -4.62 8.12
C LEU A 93 8.70 -5.86 8.02
N ALA A 94 9.92 -5.81 8.55
CA ALA A 94 10.78 -6.99 8.60
C ALA A 94 10.22 -8.08 9.54
N CYS A 95 9.54 -7.68 10.62
CA CYS A 95 8.80 -8.61 11.47
C CYS A 95 7.58 -9.19 10.76
N ASP A 96 6.80 -8.37 10.06
CA ASP A 96 5.64 -8.82 9.25
C ASP A 96 6.09 -9.81 8.17
N GLU A 97 7.26 -9.61 7.58
CA GLU A 97 7.85 -10.53 6.61
C GLU A 97 8.25 -11.89 7.20
N ALA A 98 8.29 -12.07 8.53
CA ALA A 98 8.47 -13.40 9.11
C ALA A 98 7.21 -14.28 8.97
N ASP A 99 6.05 -13.68 8.67
CA ASP A 99 4.81 -14.42 8.46
C ASP A 99 4.87 -15.29 7.18
N PRO A 100 4.49 -16.57 7.24
CA PRO A 100 4.55 -17.47 6.09
C PRO A 100 3.67 -17.03 4.91
N GLU A 101 2.50 -16.44 5.18
CA GLU A 101 1.60 -15.97 4.13
C GLU A 101 2.16 -14.71 3.46
N ARG A 102 2.78 -13.84 4.27
CA ARG A 102 3.53 -12.69 3.75
C ARG A 102 4.68 -13.13 2.83
N GLN A 103 5.44 -14.15 3.21
CA GLN A 103 6.51 -14.71 2.37
C GLN A 103 5.97 -15.30 1.07
N ARG A 104 4.88 -16.08 1.12
CA ARG A 104 4.24 -16.63 -0.09
C ARG A 104 3.82 -15.53 -1.08
N GLN A 105 3.24 -14.46 -0.57
CA GLN A 105 2.86 -13.31 -1.39
C GLN A 105 4.09 -12.66 -2.04
N LEU A 106 5.15 -12.41 -1.27
CA LEU A 106 6.39 -11.83 -1.78
C LEU A 106 7.08 -12.73 -2.81
N ASP A 107 7.04 -14.05 -2.64
CA ASP A 107 7.55 -15.02 -3.62
C ASP A 107 6.73 -15.03 -4.91
N GLY A 108 5.40 -14.86 -4.82
CA GLY A 108 4.53 -14.65 -5.99
C GLY A 108 4.95 -13.41 -6.78
N ILE A 109 5.10 -12.28 -6.08
CA ILE A 109 5.53 -11.00 -6.66
C ILE A 109 6.93 -11.12 -7.27
N LYS A 110 7.88 -11.72 -6.56
CA LYS A 110 9.27 -11.90 -7.01
C LYS A 110 9.35 -12.74 -8.29
N ARG A 111 8.49 -13.76 -8.43
CA ARG A 111 8.37 -14.56 -9.66
C ARG A 111 7.78 -13.76 -10.82
N ALA A 112 6.80 -12.91 -10.57
CA ALA A 112 6.21 -12.05 -11.59
C ALA A 112 7.16 -10.92 -12.05
N LEU A 113 8.00 -10.41 -11.15
CA LEU A 113 9.02 -9.38 -11.44
C LEU A 113 10.40 -9.96 -11.80
N LYS A 114 10.45 -11.19 -12.33
CA LYS A 114 11.70 -11.93 -12.48
C LYS A 114 12.75 -11.16 -13.28
N LEU A 115 12.40 -10.62 -14.44
CA LEU A 115 13.37 -9.96 -15.31
C LEU A 115 13.78 -8.60 -14.75
N THR A 116 12.86 -7.86 -14.15
CA THR A 116 13.09 -6.56 -13.51
C THR A 116 14.03 -6.72 -12.33
N LEU A 117 13.89 -7.80 -11.55
CA LEU A 117 14.80 -8.15 -10.45
C LEU A 117 16.08 -8.87 -10.94
N MET A 118 16.27 -9.05 -12.24
CA MET A 118 17.59 -9.37 -12.80
C MET A 118 18.49 -8.14 -12.92
N GLU A 119 17.90 -6.95 -13.05
CA GLU A 119 18.63 -5.69 -13.04
C GLU A 119 19.21 -5.40 -11.67
N LYS A 120 20.50 -5.04 -11.62
CA LYS A 120 21.26 -4.91 -10.37
C LYS A 120 20.64 -3.88 -9.42
N ALA A 121 20.25 -2.72 -9.92
CA ALA A 121 19.71 -1.63 -9.09
C ALA A 121 18.38 -2.02 -8.45
N GLN A 122 17.45 -2.59 -9.23
CA GLN A 122 16.15 -3.05 -8.76
C GLN A 122 16.29 -4.22 -7.78
N ARG A 123 17.22 -5.14 -8.03
CA ARG A 123 17.52 -6.23 -7.09
C ARG A 123 18.05 -5.69 -5.77
N GLU A 124 19.00 -4.77 -5.79
CA GLU A 124 19.55 -4.16 -4.58
C GLU A 124 18.46 -3.44 -3.78
N LEU A 125 17.59 -2.67 -4.45
CA LEU A 125 16.42 -2.03 -3.82
C LEU A 125 15.46 -3.06 -3.21
N TRP A 126 15.16 -4.13 -3.95
CA TRP A 126 14.26 -5.18 -3.51
C TRP A 126 14.81 -5.94 -2.31
N ASP A 127 16.06 -6.39 -2.34
CA ASP A 127 16.63 -7.26 -1.30
C ASP A 127 16.93 -6.48 0.00
N SER A 128 17.41 -5.24 -0.12
CA SER A 128 17.87 -4.46 1.04
C SER A 128 16.77 -3.76 1.83
N ASN A 129 15.56 -3.61 1.27
CA ASN A 129 14.56 -2.69 1.84
C ASN A 129 13.15 -3.30 1.94
N PRO A 130 12.72 -3.74 3.15
CA PRO A 130 11.34 -4.18 3.42
C PRO A 130 10.28 -3.15 3.00
N ARG A 131 10.59 -1.85 3.05
CA ARG A 131 9.65 -0.80 2.63
C ARG A 131 9.40 -0.82 1.12
N VAL A 132 10.41 -1.14 0.31
CA VAL A 132 10.22 -1.31 -1.14
C VAL A 132 9.29 -2.49 -1.41
N ARG A 133 9.50 -3.62 -0.73
CA ARG A 133 8.63 -4.80 -0.84
C ARG A 133 7.20 -4.51 -0.37
N ALA A 134 7.03 -3.76 0.71
CA ALA A 134 5.73 -3.29 1.18
C ALA A 134 5.02 -2.40 0.14
N ARG A 135 5.72 -1.42 -0.44
CA ARG A 135 5.18 -0.55 -1.49
C ARG A 135 4.77 -1.33 -2.73
N VAL A 136 5.58 -2.30 -3.15
CA VAL A 136 5.26 -3.18 -4.28
C VAL A 136 4.04 -4.04 -3.95
N ALA A 137 3.99 -4.67 -2.78
CA ALA A 137 2.84 -5.48 -2.39
C ALA A 137 1.54 -4.65 -2.35
N LEU A 138 1.58 -3.46 -1.77
CA LEU A 138 0.45 -2.53 -1.79
C LEU A 138 0.08 -2.14 -3.22
N ALA A 139 1.06 -1.91 -4.11
CA ALA A 139 0.80 -1.59 -5.51
C ALA A 139 0.06 -2.73 -6.23
N ILE A 140 0.44 -3.99 -6.01
CA ILE A 140 -0.20 -5.18 -6.59
C ILE A 140 -1.64 -5.32 -6.10
N LEU A 141 -1.88 -5.05 -4.82
CA LEU A 141 -3.21 -5.07 -4.23
C LEU A 141 -4.11 -3.92 -4.73
N ARG A 142 -3.60 -2.92 -5.45
CA ARG A 142 -4.44 -1.81 -5.92
C ARG A 142 -5.43 -2.28 -6.97
N LYS A 143 -6.63 -1.71 -6.91
CA LYS A 143 -7.64 -1.84 -7.95
C LYS A 143 -7.20 -1.13 -9.24
N ASP A 144 -6.71 0.10 -9.10
CA ASP A 144 -6.37 0.98 -10.21
C ASP A 144 -4.92 1.51 -10.11
N CYS A 145 -4.34 1.80 -11.29
CA CYS A 145 -3.03 2.44 -11.46
C CYS A 145 -1.85 1.69 -10.78
N HIS A 146 -1.95 0.37 -10.62
CA HIS A 146 -0.91 -0.45 -9.99
C HIS A 146 0.48 -0.28 -10.66
N VAL A 147 0.54 -0.20 -12.00
CA VAL A 147 1.80 0.01 -12.75
C VAL A 147 2.50 1.31 -12.34
N GLN A 148 1.76 2.39 -12.14
CA GLN A 148 2.35 3.67 -11.73
C GLN A 148 2.96 3.54 -10.32
N CYS A 149 2.26 2.89 -9.39
CA CYS A 149 2.78 2.64 -8.05
C CYS A 149 4.01 1.73 -8.05
N LEU A 150 4.03 0.69 -8.90
CA LEU A 150 5.21 -0.16 -9.10
C LEU A 150 6.39 0.66 -9.59
N LYS A 151 6.17 1.56 -10.55
CA LYS A 151 7.22 2.43 -11.05
C LYS A 151 7.75 3.41 -10.00
N HIS A 152 6.88 3.94 -9.14
CA HIS A 152 7.31 4.76 -8.02
C HIS A 152 8.15 3.96 -7.00
N ALA A 153 7.88 2.67 -6.82
CA ALA A 153 8.59 1.82 -5.86
C ALA A 153 9.93 1.27 -6.38
N LEU A 154 9.98 0.84 -7.65
CA LEU A 154 11.12 0.13 -8.24
C LEU A 154 11.83 0.91 -9.36
N GLY A 155 11.29 2.03 -9.81
CA GLY A 155 11.76 2.73 -11.01
C GLY A 155 11.21 2.08 -12.28
N GLU A 156 12.05 1.90 -13.30
CA GLU A 156 11.62 1.26 -14.53
C GLU A 156 11.32 -0.24 -14.31
N VAL A 157 10.17 -0.69 -14.81
CA VAL A 157 9.70 -2.09 -14.76
C VAL A 157 9.62 -2.59 -16.19
N LEU A 158 10.21 -3.77 -16.45
CA LEU A 158 10.27 -4.33 -17.79
C LEU A 158 8.88 -4.74 -18.29
N GLY A 159 8.60 -4.43 -19.56
CA GLY A 159 7.28 -4.69 -20.16
C GLY A 159 6.84 -6.15 -20.09
N SER A 160 7.77 -7.09 -20.24
CA SER A 160 7.48 -8.53 -20.12
C SER A 160 6.99 -8.93 -18.72
N ASP A 161 7.53 -8.32 -17.67
CA ASP A 161 7.10 -8.59 -16.30
C ASP A 161 5.76 -7.93 -15.99
N LEU A 162 5.44 -6.77 -16.61
CA LEU A 162 4.12 -6.15 -16.44
C LEU A 162 2.98 -7.10 -16.84
N ARG A 163 3.21 -7.95 -17.85
CA ARG A 163 2.23 -8.97 -18.23
C ARG A 163 2.06 -10.03 -17.13
N LEU A 164 3.16 -10.52 -16.57
CA LEU A 164 3.13 -11.51 -15.48
C LEU A 164 2.53 -10.94 -14.18
N ILE A 165 2.75 -9.66 -13.94
CA ILE A 165 2.11 -8.92 -12.84
C ILE A 165 0.60 -8.87 -13.03
N GLU A 166 0.12 -8.61 -14.24
CA GLU A 166 -1.31 -8.62 -14.51
C GLU A 166 -1.90 -10.02 -14.34
N ASP A 167 -1.22 -11.07 -14.82
CA ASP A 167 -1.65 -12.45 -14.61
C ASP A 167 -1.71 -12.82 -13.11
N LEU A 168 -0.73 -12.33 -12.30
CA LEU A 168 -0.75 -12.48 -10.85
C LEU A 168 -1.93 -11.74 -10.20
N ARG A 169 -2.25 -10.53 -10.66
CA ARG A 169 -3.38 -9.74 -10.15
C ARG A 169 -4.71 -10.40 -10.48
N CYS A 170 -4.91 -10.86 -11.72
CA CYS A 170 -6.11 -11.62 -12.08
C CYS A 170 -6.28 -12.87 -11.22
N THR A 171 -5.20 -13.64 -11.00
CA THR A 171 -5.22 -14.81 -10.11
C THR A 171 -5.58 -14.42 -8.68
N THR A 172 -5.09 -13.28 -8.20
CA THR A 172 -5.37 -12.75 -6.86
C THR A 172 -6.83 -12.32 -6.71
N GLU A 173 -7.41 -11.71 -7.74
CA GLU A 173 -8.84 -11.33 -7.77
C GLU A 173 -9.76 -12.56 -7.85
N ASP A 174 -9.35 -13.61 -8.57
CA ASP A 174 -10.13 -14.86 -8.72
C ASP A 174 -10.12 -15.74 -7.46
N LEU A 175 -8.97 -15.85 -6.79
CA LEU A 175 -8.80 -16.67 -5.58
C LEU A 175 -9.16 -15.91 -4.30
N GLY A 176 -9.16 -14.59 -4.38
CA GLY A 176 -9.25 -13.67 -3.26
C GLY A 176 -7.90 -13.42 -2.57
N ILE A 177 -7.84 -12.32 -1.81
CA ILE A 177 -6.68 -11.98 -0.97
C ILE A 177 -6.83 -12.51 0.46
N ASP A 178 -5.70 -12.76 1.12
CA ASP A 178 -5.70 -12.83 2.58
C ASP A 178 -5.95 -11.43 3.16
N ILE A 179 -7.21 -11.18 3.51
CA ILE A 179 -7.69 -9.90 4.05
C ILE A 179 -6.97 -9.55 5.37
N MET A 180 -6.61 -10.54 6.19
CA MET A 180 -5.91 -10.30 7.46
C MET A 180 -4.49 -9.79 7.20
N ASN A 181 -3.76 -10.44 6.30
CA ASN A 181 -2.42 -10.03 5.90
C ASN A 181 -2.43 -8.64 5.23
N ALA A 182 -3.39 -8.39 4.33
CA ALA A 182 -3.55 -7.08 3.69
C ALA A 182 -3.89 -5.97 4.70
N ALA A 183 -4.80 -6.23 5.65
CA ALA A 183 -5.13 -5.28 6.70
C ALA A 183 -3.94 -4.99 7.63
N ALA A 184 -3.17 -6.03 7.99
CA ALA A 184 -1.95 -5.88 8.79
C ALA A 184 -0.95 -4.97 8.08
N LEU A 185 -0.65 -5.23 6.81
CA LEU A 185 0.26 -4.40 6.00
C LEU A 185 -0.19 -2.93 5.93
N ILE A 186 -1.48 -2.69 5.65
CA ILE A 186 -2.04 -1.33 5.60
C ILE A 186 -1.89 -0.66 6.96
N SER A 187 -2.17 -1.37 8.05
CA SER A 187 -2.07 -0.84 9.41
C SER A 187 -0.63 -0.48 9.79
N THR A 188 0.34 -1.38 9.53
CA THR A 188 1.77 -1.15 9.77
C THR A 188 2.27 0.08 9.01
N VAL A 189 1.84 0.24 7.76
CA VAL A 189 2.24 1.38 6.94
C VAL A 189 1.60 2.69 7.42
N CYS A 190 0.31 2.67 7.78
CA CYS A 190 -0.40 3.89 8.20
C CYS A 190 0.03 4.40 9.58
N SER A 191 0.35 3.51 10.53
CA SER A 191 0.76 3.90 11.88
C SER A 191 2.03 4.76 11.87
N GLN A 192 2.99 4.45 11.00
CA GLN A 192 4.31 5.11 10.96
C GLN A 192 4.30 6.44 10.21
N ILE A 193 3.27 6.72 9.41
CA ILE A 193 3.13 8.02 8.72
C ILE A 193 2.73 9.12 9.73
N VAL A 194 1.87 8.79 10.69
CA VAL A 194 1.25 9.76 11.60
C VAL A 194 2.00 9.88 12.94
N SER A 195 2.67 8.81 13.39
CA SER A 195 3.37 8.72 14.70
C SER A 195 4.61 9.60 14.82
#